data_AF-A0A8G2FL43-F1
#
_entry.id   AF-A0A8G2FL43-F1
#
_cell.length_a   1.000
_cell.length_b   1.000
_cell.length_c   1.000
_cell.angle_alpha   90.00
_cell.angle_beta   90.00
_cell.angle_gamma   90.00
#
_symmetry.space_group_name_H-M   'P 1'
#
loop_
_entity.id
_entity.type
_entity.pdbx_description
1 polymer ?
#
loop_
_entity_poly.entity_id
_entity_poly.type
_entity_poly.pdbx_seq_one_letter_code
_entity_poly.pdbx_strand_id
1 'polypeptide(L)'
;MQHALQCAHRAEQAGAAPPLVAAALFHDAGHLIHDLGEDAAERGIDDVHEARGAALLQTLFGPGVTEPVRLHVEAKRCLCAIDTGYYEALSPASRTSLALQGGVMSAEAAEAFLAMPFAGDAVRLRRWDDQAKDPMASTPPLDHYRDILSRAALGRATAVTAGG
;
A
#
# COMPACT_ATOMS: atom_id res chain seq x y z
N MET A 1 0.78 9.14 10.06
CA MET A 1 2.05 9.53 9.40
C MET A 1 3.23 8.65 9.83
N GLN A 2 3.41 8.32 11.12
CA GLN A 2 4.54 7.47 11.57
C GLN A 2 4.55 6.07 10.90
N HIS A 3 3.38 5.44 10.78
CA HIS A 3 3.21 4.16 10.06
C HIS A 3 3.73 4.21 8.62
N ALA A 4 3.25 5.16 7.80
CA ALA A 4 3.67 5.35 6.41
C ALA A 4 5.20 5.52 6.24
N LEU A 5 5.84 6.29 7.13
CA LEU A 5 7.30 6.46 7.10
C LEU A 5 8.04 5.17 7.46
N GLN A 6 7.52 4.36 8.39
CA GLN A 6 8.09 3.05 8.70
C GLN A 6 7.96 2.09 7.51
N CYS A 7 6.82 2.07 6.82
CA CYS A 7 6.64 1.27 5.60
C CYS A 7 7.66 1.64 4.53
N ALA A 8 7.77 2.94 4.22
CA ALA A 8 8.72 3.46 3.24
C ALA A 8 10.17 3.15 3.63
N HIS A 9 10.52 3.30 4.92
CA HIS A 9 11.86 3.00 5.39
C HIS A 9 12.21 1.51 5.26
N ARG A 10 11.29 0.61 5.60
CA ARG A 10 11.49 -0.85 5.41
C ARG A 10 11.65 -1.21 3.93
N ALA A 11 10.84 -0.61 3.05
CA ALA A 11 10.96 -0.81 1.62
C ALA A 11 12.33 -0.36 1.10
N GLU A 12 12.79 0.81 1.53
CA GLU A 12 14.10 1.37 1.17
C GLU A 12 15.25 0.48 1.68
N GLN A 13 15.21 0.06 2.95
CA GLN A 13 16.21 -0.85 3.54
C GLN A 13 16.26 -2.21 2.83
N ALA A 14 15.12 -2.67 2.31
CA ALA A 14 15.03 -3.89 1.51
C ALA A 14 15.50 -3.71 0.05
N GLY A 15 16.03 -2.55 -0.32
CA GLY A 15 16.52 -2.26 -1.67
C GLY A 15 15.41 -2.21 -2.72
N ALA A 16 14.18 -1.87 -2.32
CA ALA A 16 13.07 -1.75 -3.25
C ALA A 16 13.29 -0.62 -4.26
N ALA A 17 12.75 -0.79 -5.48
CA ALA A 17 12.79 0.25 -6.49
C ALA A 17 12.02 1.50 -6.04
N PRO A 18 12.37 2.71 -6.51
CA PRO A 18 11.72 3.95 -6.09
C PRO A 18 10.19 3.94 -6.16
N PRO A 19 9.54 3.38 -7.20
CA PRO A 19 8.07 3.27 -7.24
C PRO A 19 7.49 2.47 -6.06
N LEU A 20 8.11 1.37 -5.67
CA LEU A 20 7.61 0.55 -4.58
C LEU A 20 7.85 1.18 -3.20
N VAL A 21 8.94 1.94 -3.03
CA VAL A 21 9.13 2.78 -1.84
C VAL A 21 8.05 3.87 -1.76
N ALA A 22 7.70 4.50 -2.90
CA ALA A 22 6.60 5.46 -2.97
C ALA A 22 5.24 4.80 -2.67
N ALA A 23 5.00 3.59 -3.18
CA ALA A 23 3.79 2.82 -2.86
C ALA A 23 3.69 2.56 -1.35
N ALA A 24 4.79 2.16 -0.71
CA ALA A 24 4.84 1.95 0.74
C ALA A 24 4.53 3.21 1.54
N LEU A 25 5.01 4.36 1.07
CA LEU A 25 4.71 5.65 1.70
C LEU A 25 3.23 6.05 1.59
N PHE A 26 2.55 5.67 0.51
CA PHE A 26 1.21 6.20 0.19
C PHE A 26 0.07 5.17 0.20
N HIS A 27 0.32 3.90 0.55
CA HIS A 27 -0.69 2.85 0.45
C HIS A 27 -2.00 3.14 1.21
N ASP A 28 -1.89 3.78 2.37
CA ASP A 28 -3.04 4.19 3.20
C ASP A 28 -3.61 5.58 2.86
N ALA A 29 -3.12 6.26 1.82
CA ALA A 29 -3.57 7.62 1.50
C ALA A 29 -5.09 7.72 1.26
N GLY A 30 -5.74 6.63 0.86
CA GLY A 30 -7.18 6.56 0.67
C GLY A 30 -8.01 6.74 1.95
N HIS A 31 -7.47 6.41 3.14
CA HIS A 31 -8.14 6.64 4.41
C HIS A 31 -8.35 8.14 4.70
N LEU A 32 -7.50 9.01 4.14
CA LEU A 32 -7.54 10.45 4.40
C LEU A 32 -8.62 11.19 3.58
N ILE A 33 -9.31 10.51 2.67
CA ILE A 33 -10.14 11.14 1.62
C ILE A 33 -11.57 10.57 1.61
N HIS A 34 -12.08 10.17 2.77
CA HIS A 34 -13.48 9.73 2.88
C HIS A 34 -14.24 10.44 4.00
N ASP A 35 -15.51 10.75 3.73
CA ASP A 35 -16.45 11.33 4.70
C ASP A 35 -17.11 10.28 5.61
N LEU A 36 -16.56 9.06 5.70
CA LEU A 36 -17.16 7.96 6.48
C LEU A 36 -17.00 8.11 8.01
N GLY A 37 -16.20 9.09 8.46
CA GLY A 37 -15.80 9.25 9.87
C GLY A 37 -14.78 8.19 10.32
N GLU A 38 -14.20 8.35 11.51
CA GLU A 38 -13.25 7.37 12.07
C GLU A 38 -13.93 6.03 12.42
N ASP A 39 -15.26 6.04 12.62
CA ASP A 39 -16.05 4.87 13.06
C ASP A 39 -16.54 3.97 11.92
N ALA A 40 -16.06 4.16 10.68
CA ALA A 40 -16.52 3.40 9.51
C ALA A 40 -16.37 1.88 9.72
N ALA A 41 -15.23 1.46 10.27
CA ALA A 41 -14.95 0.07 10.60
C ALA A 41 -15.84 -0.44 11.75
N GLU A 42 -16.14 0.39 12.75
CA GLU A 42 -17.05 0.05 13.86
C GLU A 42 -18.50 -0.13 13.38
N ARG A 43 -18.85 0.54 12.28
CA ARG A 43 -20.13 0.41 11.58
C ARG A 43 -20.15 -0.74 10.57
N GLY A 44 -19.07 -1.52 10.46
CA GLY A 44 -18.95 -2.66 9.56
C GLY A 44 -18.83 -2.29 8.08
N ILE A 45 -18.34 -1.08 7.77
CA ILE A 45 -18.17 -0.58 6.42
C ILE A 45 -16.71 -0.79 5.99
N ASP A 46 -16.50 -1.46 4.85
CA ASP A 46 -15.22 -1.46 4.14
C ASP A 46 -15.07 -0.12 3.40
N ASP A 47 -14.02 0.63 3.71
CA ASP A 47 -13.81 1.97 3.16
C ASP A 47 -13.18 1.96 1.76
N VAL A 48 -12.70 0.80 1.30
CA VAL A 48 -12.11 0.58 -0.02
C VAL A 48 -10.95 1.58 -0.28
N HIS A 49 -10.20 1.89 0.78
CA HIS A 49 -9.13 2.88 0.75
C HIS A 49 -8.04 2.55 -0.27
N GLU A 50 -7.80 1.27 -0.57
CA GLU A 50 -6.84 0.82 -1.57
C GLU A 50 -7.21 1.31 -2.98
N ALA A 51 -8.49 1.23 -3.35
CA ALA A 51 -8.97 1.71 -4.65
C ALA A 51 -8.96 3.23 -4.72
N ARG A 52 -9.37 3.91 -3.64
CA ARG A 52 -9.37 5.39 -3.56
C ARG A 52 -7.95 5.95 -3.59
N GLY A 53 -7.03 5.32 -2.85
CA GLY A 53 -5.62 5.67 -2.79
C GLY A 53 -4.96 5.51 -4.16
N ALA A 54 -5.18 4.38 -4.83
CA ALA A 54 -4.67 4.17 -6.18
C ALA A 54 -5.22 5.22 -7.17
N ALA A 55 -6.52 5.49 -7.13
CA ALA A 55 -7.17 6.49 -8.00
C ALA A 55 -6.66 7.92 -7.76
N LEU A 56 -6.34 8.29 -6.52
CA LEU A 56 -5.71 9.57 -6.19
C LEU A 56 -4.31 9.67 -6.81
N LEU A 57 -3.51 8.61 -6.65
CA LEU A 57 -2.10 8.59 -7.00
C LEU A 57 -1.86 8.49 -8.52
N GLN A 58 -2.83 8.00 -9.29
CA GLN A 58 -2.68 7.74 -10.73
C GLN A 58 -2.34 8.97 -11.57
N THR A 59 -2.62 10.18 -11.08
CA THR A 59 -2.28 11.43 -11.77
C THR A 59 -0.81 11.82 -11.58
N LEU A 60 -0.16 11.28 -10.55
CA LEU A 60 1.21 11.61 -10.15
C LEU A 60 2.18 10.48 -10.42
N PHE A 61 1.72 9.23 -10.38
CA PHE A 61 2.55 8.03 -10.43
C PHE A 61 2.01 7.00 -11.43
N GLY A 62 2.91 6.19 -11.97
CA GLY A 62 2.56 5.08 -12.86
C GLY A 62 2.18 3.78 -12.11
N PRO A 63 1.93 2.68 -12.87
CA PRO A 63 1.48 1.40 -12.32
C PRO A 63 2.38 0.80 -11.24
N GLY A 64 3.69 1.06 -11.29
CA GLY A 64 4.63 0.60 -10.27
C GLY A 64 4.39 1.18 -8.87
N VAL A 65 3.58 2.24 -8.76
CA VAL A 65 3.09 2.78 -7.48
C VAL A 65 1.64 2.41 -7.27
N THR A 66 0.77 2.68 -8.25
CA THR A 66 -0.68 2.58 -8.07
C THR A 66 -1.16 1.15 -7.92
N GLU A 67 -0.56 0.18 -8.63
CA GLU A 67 -1.01 -1.21 -8.57
C GLU A 67 -0.65 -1.88 -7.23
N PRO A 68 0.59 -1.77 -6.69
CA PRO A 68 0.85 -2.26 -5.34
C PRO A 68 -0.06 -1.63 -4.29
N VAL A 69 -0.35 -0.32 -4.38
CA VAL A 69 -1.31 0.35 -3.48
C VAL A 69 -2.71 -0.25 -3.64
N ARG A 70 -3.20 -0.42 -4.87
CA ARG A 70 -4.54 -0.99 -5.12
C ARG A 70 -4.67 -2.42 -4.60
N LEU A 71 -3.61 -3.21 -4.73
CA LEU A 71 -3.60 -4.65 -4.46
C LEU A 71 -3.24 -5.03 -3.02
N HIS A 72 -2.87 -4.07 -2.17
CA HIS A 72 -2.31 -4.39 -0.85
C HIS A 72 -3.35 -5.03 0.10
N VAL A 73 -4.66 -4.79 -0.11
CA VAL A 73 -5.73 -5.49 0.62
C VAL A 73 -5.86 -6.94 0.15
N GLU A 74 -5.90 -7.20 -1.17
CA GLU A 74 -5.88 -8.58 -1.67
C GLU A 74 -4.61 -9.31 -1.25
N ALA A 75 -3.47 -8.63 -1.19
CA ALA A 75 -2.21 -9.19 -0.69
C ALA A 75 -2.32 -9.67 0.76
N LYS A 76 -3.04 -8.95 1.64
CA LYS A 76 -3.34 -9.40 3.01
C LYS A 76 -4.10 -10.72 3.00
N ARG A 77 -5.17 -10.78 2.19
CA ARG A 77 -6.06 -11.94 2.11
C ARG A 77 -5.34 -13.17 1.56
N CYS A 78 -4.48 -12.96 0.57
CA CYS A 78 -3.61 -13.97 -0.01
C CYS A 78 -2.58 -14.48 1.01
N LEU A 79 -1.87 -13.59 1.71
CA LEU A 79 -0.88 -13.98 2.72
C LEU A 79 -1.49 -14.82 3.85
N CYS A 80 -2.69 -14.48 4.30
CA CYS A 80 -3.42 -15.32 5.27
C CYS A 80 -3.78 -16.71 4.75
N ALA A 81 -3.86 -16.89 3.42
CA ALA A 81 -4.19 -18.17 2.80
C ALA A 81 -2.95 -19.06 2.59
N ILE A 82 -1.80 -18.46 2.29
CA ILE A 82 -0.60 -19.19 1.84
C ILE A 82 0.54 -19.25 2.86
N ASP A 83 0.55 -18.37 3.86
CA ASP A 83 1.63 -18.25 4.85
C ASP A 83 1.10 -18.66 6.24
N THR A 84 1.46 -19.86 6.67
CA THR A 84 1.06 -20.42 7.96
C THR A 84 1.50 -19.53 9.11
N GLY A 85 0.55 -19.07 9.93
CA GLY A 85 0.83 -18.17 11.05
C GLY A 85 0.67 -16.68 10.74
N TYR A 86 0.46 -16.31 9.46
CA TYR A 86 0.33 -14.92 9.07
C TYR A 86 -0.93 -14.26 9.63
N TYR A 87 -2.06 -14.99 9.64
CA TYR A 87 -3.32 -14.49 10.21
C TYR A 87 -3.18 -14.16 11.70
N GLU A 88 -2.47 -15.01 12.45
CA GLU A 88 -2.23 -14.86 13.89
C GLU A 88 -1.30 -13.69 14.21
N ALA A 89 -0.38 -13.37 13.30
CA ALA A 89 0.54 -12.23 13.41
C ALA A 89 -0.13 -10.88 13.08
N LEU A 90 -1.34 -10.89 12.51
CA LEU A 90 -2.06 -9.65 12.20
C LEU A 90 -2.46 -8.90 13.48
N SER A 91 -2.44 -7.56 13.38
CA SER A 91 -2.97 -6.72 14.44
C SER A 91 -4.48 -6.97 14.62
N PRO A 92 -5.07 -6.67 15.79
CA PRO A 92 -6.52 -6.75 15.98
C PRO A 92 -7.30 -5.97 14.90
N ALA A 93 -6.87 -4.74 14.57
CA ALA A 93 -7.50 -3.93 13.53
C ALA A 93 -7.40 -4.57 12.13
N SER A 94 -6.25 -5.16 11.80
CA SER A 94 -6.04 -5.85 10.52
C SER A 94 -6.91 -7.09 10.38
N ARG A 95 -7.18 -7.82 11.48
CA ARG A 95 -8.11 -8.97 11.51
C ARG A 95 -9.56 -8.54 11.36
N THR A 96 -9.97 -7.47 12.02
CA THR A 96 -11.32 -6.90 11.87
C THR A 96 -11.58 -6.47 10.42
N SER A 97 -10.68 -5.68 9.84
CA SER A 97 -10.81 -5.24 8.44
C SER A 97 -10.76 -6.41 7.45
N LEU A 98 -9.94 -7.45 7.71
CA LEU A 98 -9.90 -8.64 6.87
C LEU A 98 -11.27 -9.32 6.77
N ALA A 99 -12.04 -9.39 7.86
CA ALA A 99 -13.38 -9.96 7.84
C ALA A 99 -14.36 -9.14 6.97
N LEU A 100 -14.24 -7.81 7.00
CA LEU A 100 -15.05 -6.90 6.17
C LEU A 100 -14.66 -6.99 4.69
N GLN A 101 -13.39 -7.24 4.41
CA GLN A 101 -12.81 -7.28 3.06
C GLN A 101 -12.95 -8.66 2.38
N GLY A 102 -13.87 -9.50 2.85
CA GLY A 102 -14.16 -10.81 2.26
C GLY A 102 -13.25 -11.95 2.74
N GLY A 103 -12.54 -11.77 3.86
CA GLY A 103 -11.83 -12.84 4.57
C GLY A 103 -10.61 -13.41 3.85
N VAL A 104 -10.11 -14.52 4.37
CA VAL A 104 -8.98 -15.28 3.80
C VAL A 104 -9.36 -15.82 2.42
N MET A 105 -8.45 -15.70 1.44
CA MET A 105 -8.67 -16.26 0.10
C MET A 105 -8.72 -17.80 0.11
N SER A 106 -9.41 -18.40 -0.86
CA SER A 106 -9.20 -19.82 -1.16
C SER A 106 -7.82 -20.02 -1.80
N ALA A 107 -7.35 -21.27 -1.86
CA ALA A 107 -6.08 -21.59 -2.51
C ALA A 107 -6.07 -21.18 -3.99
N GLU A 108 -7.17 -21.42 -4.71
CA GLU A 108 -7.33 -21.06 -6.12
C GLU A 108 -7.35 -19.54 -6.33
N ALA A 109 -8.03 -18.81 -5.44
CA ALA A 109 -8.06 -17.35 -5.49
C ALA A 109 -6.69 -16.74 -5.17
N ALA A 110 -5.95 -17.32 -4.23
CA ALA A 110 -4.58 -16.89 -3.90
C ALA A 110 -3.62 -17.14 -5.07
N GLU A 111 -3.71 -18.30 -5.73
CA GLU A 111 -2.93 -18.61 -6.93
C GLU A 111 -3.24 -17.64 -8.07
N ALA A 112 -4.52 -17.37 -8.34
CA ALA A 112 -4.94 -16.40 -9.35
C ALA A 112 -4.43 -14.98 -9.04
N PHE A 113 -4.47 -14.56 -7.77
CA PHE A 113 -3.91 -13.28 -7.35
C PHE A 113 -2.40 -13.21 -7.57
N LEU A 114 -1.65 -14.24 -7.17
CA LEU A 114 -0.19 -14.27 -7.31
C LEU A 114 0.27 -14.23 -8.78
N ALA A 115 -0.58 -14.66 -9.71
CA ALA A 115 -0.32 -14.57 -11.15
C ALA A 115 -0.55 -13.15 -11.74
N MET A 116 -1.16 -12.23 -10.98
CA MET A 116 -1.40 -10.87 -11.46
C MET A 116 -0.09 -10.05 -11.53
N PRO A 117 0.03 -9.14 -12.51
CA PRO A 117 1.08 -8.12 -12.48
C PRO A 117 1.09 -7.38 -11.15
N PHE A 118 2.28 -7.06 -10.64
CA PHE A 118 2.51 -6.35 -9.36
C PHE A 118 2.06 -7.09 -8.09
N ALA A 119 1.50 -8.31 -8.16
CA ALA A 119 1.10 -9.06 -6.96
C ALA A 119 2.28 -9.32 -6.02
N GLY A 120 3.46 -9.65 -6.56
CA GLY A 120 4.67 -9.83 -5.76
C GLY A 120 5.09 -8.56 -5.01
N ASP A 121 4.96 -7.40 -5.65
CA ASP A 121 5.27 -6.12 -5.02
C ASP A 121 4.20 -5.72 -3.98
N ALA A 122 2.93 -6.00 -4.25
CA ALA A 122 1.84 -5.83 -3.28
C ALA A 122 2.03 -6.72 -2.04
N VAL A 123 2.50 -7.96 -2.21
CA VAL A 123 2.85 -8.86 -1.10
C VAL A 123 4.01 -8.32 -0.27
N ARG A 124 5.07 -7.80 -0.92
CA ARG A 124 6.19 -7.18 -0.21
C ARG A 124 5.75 -5.95 0.57
N LEU A 125 4.98 -5.08 -0.08
CA LEU A 125 4.35 -3.91 0.53
C LEU A 125 3.54 -4.30 1.77
N ARG A 126 2.66 -5.30 1.64
CA ARG A 126 1.81 -5.76 2.74
C ARG A 126 2.61 -6.27 3.93
N ARG A 127 3.72 -6.98 3.69
CA ARG A 127 4.61 -7.41 4.76
C ARG A 127 5.25 -6.23 5.49
N TRP A 128 5.61 -5.15 4.80
CA TRP A 128 6.14 -3.96 5.45
C TRP A 128 5.08 -3.16 6.21
N ASP A 129 3.87 -3.03 5.65
CA ASP A 129 2.69 -2.51 6.34
C ASP A 129 2.52 -3.23 7.70
N ASP A 130 2.42 -4.56 7.69
CA ASP A 130 2.17 -5.27 8.94
C ASP A 130 3.30 -5.20 9.97
N GLN A 131 4.54 -4.90 9.54
CA GLN A 131 5.71 -4.71 10.40
C GLN A 131 5.90 -3.25 10.88
N ALA A 132 5.20 -2.29 10.30
CA ALA A 132 5.34 -0.86 10.56
C ALA A 132 4.46 -0.41 11.74
N LYS A 133 4.64 -1.05 12.90
CA LYS A 133 3.79 -0.85 14.10
C LYS A 133 4.60 -0.52 15.36
N ASP A 134 5.89 -0.20 15.22
CA ASP A 134 6.75 0.10 16.36
C ASP A 134 6.65 1.59 16.73
N PRO A 135 6.04 1.96 17.87
CA PRO A 135 5.90 3.36 18.26
C PRO A 135 7.24 4.04 18.54
N MET A 136 8.31 3.27 18.83
CA MET A 136 9.65 3.77 19.14
C MET A 136 10.59 3.76 17.93
N ALA A 137 10.12 3.31 16.75
CA ALA A 137 10.96 3.27 15.57
C ALA A 137 11.39 4.68 15.14
N SER A 138 12.70 4.82 14.89
CA SER A 138 13.28 6.00 14.26
C SER A 138 13.25 5.83 12.74
N THR A 139 12.55 6.72 12.04
CA THR A 139 12.48 6.74 10.58
C THR A 139 13.02 8.06 10.02
N PRO A 140 13.54 8.07 8.78
CA PRO A 140 13.78 9.33 8.08
C PRO A 140 12.49 10.18 7.99
N PRO A 141 12.61 11.52 7.99
CA PRO A 141 11.46 12.40 7.80
C PRO A 141 10.96 12.33 6.36
N LEU A 142 9.75 12.84 6.10
CA LEU A 142 9.16 12.85 4.76
C LEU A 142 10.08 13.47 3.69
N ASP A 143 10.81 14.53 4.04
CA ASP A 143 11.72 15.23 3.13
C ASP A 143 12.85 14.34 2.59
N HIS A 144 13.25 13.30 3.34
CA HIS A 144 14.21 12.28 2.89
C HIS A 144 13.77 11.61 1.58
N TYR A 145 12.46 11.40 1.42
CA TYR A 145 11.91 10.66 0.29
C TYR A 145 11.70 11.52 -0.97
N ARG A 146 11.97 12.84 -0.95
CA ARG A 146 11.71 13.74 -2.11
C ARG A 146 12.31 13.24 -3.42
N ASP A 147 13.57 12.83 -3.39
CA ASP A 147 14.27 12.38 -4.59
C ASP A 147 13.74 11.03 -5.09
N ILE A 148 13.42 10.12 -4.17
CA ILE A 148 12.76 8.83 -4.48
C ILE A 148 11.40 9.08 -5.13
N LEU A 149 10.60 9.97 -4.56
CA LEU A 149 9.29 10.35 -5.09
C LEU A 149 9.41 11.00 -6.48
N SER A 150 10.43 11.83 -6.69
CA SER A 150 10.69 12.46 -7.99
C SER A 150 11.05 11.43 -9.06
N ARG A 151 11.82 10.40 -8.70
CA ARG A 151 12.17 9.27 -9.59
C ARG A 151 10.99 8.32 -9.85
N ALA A 152 10.05 8.22 -8.90
CA ALA A 152 8.85 7.40 -9.04
C ALA A 152 7.72 8.10 -9.81
N ALA A 153 7.70 9.44 -9.81
CA ALA A 153 6.67 10.23 -10.44
C ALA A 153 6.63 10.02 -11.96
N LEU A 154 5.44 10.19 -12.54
CA LEU A 154 5.31 10.36 -13.97
C LEU A 154 6.16 11.56 -14.37
N GLY A 155 7.14 11.34 -15.24
CA GLY A 155 7.95 12.43 -15.77
C GLY A 155 7.01 13.48 -16.34
N ARG A 156 7.08 14.72 -15.84
CA ARG A 156 6.30 15.81 -16.44
C ARG A 156 6.76 15.86 -17.89
N ALA A 157 5.88 15.57 -18.84
CA ALA A 157 6.11 15.98 -20.20
C ALA A 157 6.32 17.49 -20.13
N THR A 158 7.56 17.94 -20.29
CA THR A 158 7.83 19.34 -20.55
C THR A 158 7.02 19.67 -21.78
N ALA A 159 5.93 20.43 -21.61
CA ALA A 159 5.31 21.13 -22.71
C ALA A 159 6.40 22.04 -23.27
N VAL A 160 7.12 21.56 -24.27
CA VAL A 160 7.88 22.41 -25.17
C VAL A 160 6.81 23.22 -25.89
N THR A 161 6.52 24.41 -25.35
CA THR A 161 5.91 25.47 -26.12
C THR A 161 6.96 25.91 -27.15
N ALA A 162 7.03 25.19 -28.26
CA ALA A 162 7.59 25.71 -29.49
C ALA A 162 6.54 26.68 -30.06
N GLY A 163 6.68 27.95 -29.71
CA GLY A 163 6.10 29.07 -30.43
C GLY A 163 7.14 30.19 -30.40
N GLY A 164 7.48 30.87 -31.48
CA GLY A 164 7.12 30.80 -32.89
C GLY A 164 8.10 31.69 -33.64
#